data_AF-A0A2S9YMH2-F1
#
_entry.id   AF-A0A2S9YMH2-F1
#
_cell.length_a   1.000
_cell.length_b   1.000
_cell.length_c   1.000
_cell.angle_alpha   90.00
_cell.angle_beta   90.00
_cell.angle_gamma   90.00
#
_symmetry.space_group_name_H-M   'P 1'
#
loop_
_entity.id
_entity.type
_entity.pdbx_description
1 polymer ?
#
loop_
_entity_poly.entity_id
_entity_poly.type
_entity_poly.pdbx_seq_one_letter_code
_entity_poly.pdbx_strand_id
1 'polypeptide(L)'
;MRWLLDLFTRDADPEPHAISASGEVGALVDISGIVEAIEPLKHPLDGSDAVALNYVAHVRSGTELTEAIEGLLIEGSQGCDFILRDESGAALIELEPGDSVARLHEHVITTHGAGNEINVEAIVPGERVRVRGKVRAVVDDGEPRWCCVVQANELEHAP
;
A
#
# COMPACT_ATOMS: atom_id res chain seq x y z
N MET A 1 -0.75 4.33 -11.67
CA MET A 1 -0.27 2.93 -11.78
C MET A 1 -1.04 2.12 -10.76
N ARG A 2 -1.42 0.89 -11.11
CA ARG A 2 -2.43 0.08 -10.42
C ARG A 2 -1.70 -0.91 -9.50
N TRP A 3 -1.89 -0.83 -8.19
CA TRP A 3 -1.23 -1.71 -7.22
C TRP A 3 -1.96 -3.05 -7.22
N LEU A 4 -1.42 -4.02 -7.95
CA LEU A 4 -2.03 -5.33 -8.15
C LEU A 4 -1.37 -6.33 -7.20
N LEU A 5 -1.94 -6.47 -5.99
CA LEU A 5 -1.79 -7.69 -5.20
C LEU A 5 -2.80 -8.71 -5.78
N ASP A 6 -2.30 -9.90 -6.07
CA ASP A 6 -2.86 -11.01 -6.84
C ASP A 6 -4.37 -11.04 -7.24
N LEU A 7 -4.55 -11.30 -8.54
CA LEU A 7 -5.77 -11.29 -9.35
C LEU A 7 -6.54 -12.63 -9.27
N PHE A 8 -7.37 -12.86 -8.25
CA PHE A 8 -8.36 -13.96 -8.32
C PHE A 8 -9.72 -13.59 -7.70
N THR A 9 -10.49 -12.76 -8.41
CA THR A 9 -11.87 -13.03 -8.88
C THR A 9 -12.39 -11.77 -9.57
N ARG A 10 -12.61 -11.83 -10.89
CA ARG A 10 -13.33 -10.78 -11.65
C ARG A 10 -14.82 -10.84 -11.30
N ASP A 11 -15.18 -10.43 -10.09
CA ASP A 11 -16.47 -9.81 -9.87
C ASP A 11 -16.37 -8.36 -10.34
N ALA A 12 -17.47 -7.80 -10.86
CA ALA A 12 -17.50 -6.46 -11.44
C ALA A 12 -16.82 -5.43 -10.52
N ASP A 13 -16.00 -4.53 -11.08
CA ASP A 13 -15.39 -3.43 -10.32
C ASP A 13 -16.48 -2.75 -9.46
N PRO A 14 -16.38 -2.77 -8.12
CA PRO A 14 -17.41 -2.19 -7.27
C PRO A 14 -17.55 -0.68 -7.57
N GLU A 15 -18.78 -0.18 -7.54
CA GLU A 15 -19.02 1.26 -7.66
C GLU A 15 -18.43 1.97 -6.42
N PRO A 16 -17.91 3.21 -6.56
CA PRO A 16 -17.43 3.96 -5.41
C PRO A 16 -18.54 4.16 -4.37
N HIS A 17 -18.24 3.82 -3.11
CA HIS A 17 -19.16 3.93 -2.00
C HIS A 17 -18.66 4.95 -0.96
N ALA A 18 -19.60 5.58 -0.27
CA ALA A 18 -19.31 6.35 0.93
C ALA A 18 -18.81 5.42 2.04
N ILE A 19 -17.85 5.87 2.85
CA ILE A 19 -17.29 5.08 3.95
C ILE A 19 -18.37 4.66 4.95
N SER A 20 -19.29 5.56 5.32
CA SER A 20 -20.41 5.22 6.20
C SER A 20 -21.43 4.25 5.59
N ALA A 21 -21.38 4.04 4.26
CA ALA A 21 -22.20 3.07 3.55
C ALA A 21 -21.46 1.74 3.30
N SER A 22 -20.27 1.55 3.89
CA SER A 22 -19.57 0.26 3.87
C SER A 22 -20.51 -0.80 4.42
N GLY A 23 -21.00 -1.69 3.55
CA GLY A 23 -22.14 -2.57 3.83
C GLY A 23 -21.88 -3.66 4.87
N GLU A 24 -22.46 -4.83 4.66
CA GLU A 24 -22.34 -5.94 5.62
C GLU A 24 -20.93 -6.54 5.64
N VAL A 25 -20.58 -7.20 6.75
CA VAL A 25 -19.33 -7.94 6.87
C VAL A 25 -19.21 -8.94 5.71
N GLY A 26 -18.09 -8.87 5.00
CA GLY A 26 -17.79 -9.66 3.83
C GLY A 26 -18.15 -9.01 2.49
N ALA A 27 -18.78 -7.83 2.49
CA ALA A 27 -19.01 -7.08 1.26
C ALA A 27 -17.68 -6.59 0.66
N LEU A 28 -17.59 -6.62 -0.67
CA LEU A 28 -16.55 -5.91 -1.41
C LEU A 28 -16.87 -4.42 -1.39
N VAL A 29 -15.85 -3.60 -1.19
CA VAL A 29 -15.99 -2.14 -1.14
C VAL A 29 -14.93 -1.47 -2.00
N ASP A 30 -15.30 -0.30 -2.51
CA ASP A 30 -14.45 0.65 -3.20
C ASP A 30 -14.69 2.01 -2.56
N ILE A 31 -13.75 2.45 -1.72
CA ILE A 31 -13.88 3.68 -0.93
C ILE A 31 -12.70 4.60 -1.19
N SER A 32 -12.88 5.90 -1.01
CA SER A 32 -11.81 6.89 -1.19
C SER A 32 -11.80 7.89 -0.05
N GLY A 33 -10.62 8.35 0.34
CA GLY A 33 -10.48 9.29 1.44
C GLY A 33 -9.04 9.73 1.65
N ILE A 34 -8.84 10.53 2.70
CA ILE A 34 -7.53 11.01 3.13
C ILE A 34 -6.92 10.01 4.11
N VAL A 35 -5.64 9.72 3.92
CA VAL A 35 -4.86 8.82 4.77
C VAL A 35 -4.50 9.50 6.09
N GLU A 36 -4.83 8.87 7.20
CA GLU A 36 -4.39 9.19 8.55
C GLU A 36 -3.55 8.02 9.10
N ALA A 37 -2.26 8.23 9.35
CA ALA A 37 -1.41 7.18 9.90
C ALA A 37 -1.68 6.92 11.39
N ILE A 38 -1.65 5.65 11.79
CA ILE A 38 -1.68 5.23 13.19
C ILE A 38 -0.23 5.07 13.69
N GLU A 39 0.54 4.19 13.04
CA GLU A 39 1.96 3.98 13.28
C GLU A 39 2.71 3.98 11.94
N PRO A 40 3.22 5.14 11.48
CA PRO A 40 3.78 5.25 10.14
C PRO A 40 5.09 4.44 9.98
N LEU A 41 5.24 3.85 8.81
CA LEU A 41 6.49 3.31 8.30
C LEU A 41 7.46 4.45 7.96
N LYS A 42 8.75 4.13 7.89
CA LYS A 42 9.79 5.05 7.44
C LYS A 42 10.24 4.70 6.04
N HIS A 43 10.15 5.67 5.14
CA HIS A 43 10.67 5.55 3.80
C HIS A 43 12.21 5.40 3.83
N PRO A 44 12.79 4.37 3.20
CA PRO A 44 14.19 4.01 3.38
C PRO A 44 15.18 5.00 2.76
N LEU A 45 14.75 5.82 1.79
CA LEU A 45 15.64 6.74 1.07
C LEU A 45 15.75 8.12 1.73
N ASP A 46 14.67 8.61 2.36
CA ASP A 46 14.60 9.98 2.89
C ASP A 46 14.07 10.07 4.34
N GLY A 47 13.61 8.95 4.91
CA GLY A 47 13.09 8.88 6.27
C GLY A 47 11.70 9.50 6.47
N SER A 48 11.00 9.87 5.39
CA SER A 48 9.63 10.38 5.45
C SER A 48 8.63 9.32 5.95
N ASP A 49 7.48 9.78 6.46
CA ASP A 49 6.41 8.91 6.95
C ASP A 49 5.59 8.35 5.79
N ALA A 50 5.29 7.06 5.84
CA ALA A 50 4.44 6.37 4.86
C ALA A 50 3.53 5.35 5.55
N VAL A 51 2.40 5.01 4.92
CA VAL A 51 1.52 3.90 5.37
C VAL A 51 1.66 2.66 4.49
N ALA A 52 2.12 2.85 3.25
CA ALA A 52 2.46 1.77 2.34
C ALA A 52 3.71 2.16 1.53
N LEU A 53 4.57 1.17 1.30
CA LEU A 53 5.80 1.28 0.54
C LEU A 53 5.83 0.17 -0.51
N ASN A 54 6.14 0.52 -1.75
CA ASN A 54 6.48 -0.43 -2.81
C ASN A 54 7.91 -0.16 -3.27
N TYR A 55 8.77 -1.15 -3.08
CA TYR A 55 10.19 -1.08 -3.35
C TYR A 55 10.49 -1.85 -4.63
N VAL A 56 11.18 -1.19 -5.56
CA VAL A 56 11.66 -1.79 -6.81
C VAL A 56 13.12 -1.42 -7.01
N ALA A 57 13.99 -2.41 -7.13
CA ALA A 57 15.39 -2.21 -7.46
C ALA A 57 15.80 -2.98 -8.71
N HIS A 58 16.40 -2.27 -9.65
CA HIS A 58 17.10 -2.85 -10.80
C HIS A 58 18.58 -2.95 -10.50
N VAL A 59 19.04 -4.18 -10.28
CA VAL A 59 20.43 -4.47 -9.97
C VAL A 59 21.21 -4.73 -11.25
N ARG A 60 22.29 -3.96 -11.45
CA ARG A 60 23.21 -4.18 -12.58
C ARG A 60 24.22 -5.26 -12.20
N SER A 61 24.25 -6.37 -12.92
CA SER A 61 25.27 -7.40 -12.73
C SER A 61 26.62 -6.89 -13.26
N GLY A 62 27.54 -6.59 -12.35
CA GLY A 62 28.86 -6.10 -12.70
C GLY A 62 29.80 -7.21 -13.14
N THR A 63 29.87 -7.50 -14.44
CA THR A 63 31.17 -7.88 -15.06
C THR A 63 31.30 -7.71 -16.57
N GLU A 64 30.26 -7.45 -17.37
CA GLU A 64 30.46 -7.32 -18.82
C GLU A 64 29.70 -6.14 -19.44
N LEU A 65 30.48 -5.15 -19.90
CA LEU A 65 30.11 -4.14 -20.89
C LEU A 65 29.92 -4.82 -22.25
N THR A 66 28.87 -5.61 -22.38
CA THR A 66 28.38 -6.11 -23.66
C THR A 66 26.87 -6.26 -23.57
N GLU A 67 26.24 -5.97 -24.69
CA GLU A 67 24.83 -5.69 -24.87
C GLU A 67 23.88 -6.72 -24.20
N ALA A 68 22.79 -6.19 -23.62
CA ALA A 68 21.59 -6.92 -23.19
C ALA A 68 21.78 -7.99 -22.09
N ILE A 69 21.97 -7.56 -20.83
CA ILE A 69 21.75 -8.42 -19.66
C ILE A 69 20.52 -7.88 -18.92
N GLU A 70 19.43 -8.65 -18.91
CA GLU A 70 18.30 -8.46 -18.01
C GLU A 70 18.85 -8.38 -16.58
N GLY A 71 18.80 -7.19 -15.99
CA GLY A 71 19.21 -6.98 -14.60
C GLY A 71 18.35 -7.81 -13.64
N LEU A 72 18.88 -8.09 -12.46
CA LEU A 72 18.08 -8.71 -11.41
C LEU A 72 17.08 -7.68 -10.89
N LEU A 73 15.79 -8.01 -10.98
CA LEU A 73 14.70 -7.23 -10.39
C LEU A 73 14.45 -7.74 -8.97
N ILE A 74 14.57 -6.85 -7.99
CA ILE A 74 14.20 -7.12 -6.60
C ILE A 74 13.02 -6.23 -6.26
N GLU A 75 11.91 -6.84 -5.88
CA GLU A 75 10.67 -6.17 -5.52
C GLU A 75 10.19 -6.58 -4.13
N GLY A 76 9.46 -5.70 -3.47
CA GLY A 76 8.82 -6.00 -2.20
C GLY A 76 7.94 -4.85 -1.74
N SER A 77 6.90 -5.17 -0.99
CA SER A 77 5.98 -4.18 -0.43
C SER A 77 5.92 -4.28 1.08
N GLN A 78 5.64 -3.16 1.74
CA GLN A 78 5.39 -3.10 3.18
C GLN A 78 4.21 -2.18 3.43
N GLY A 79 3.22 -2.65 4.19
CA GLY A 79 2.07 -1.88 4.63
C GLY A 79 1.96 -1.84 6.15
N CYS A 80 1.36 -0.79 6.68
CA CYS A 80 0.85 -0.73 8.04
C CYS A 80 -0.61 -0.28 8.04
N ASP A 81 -1.35 -0.66 9.07
CA ASP A 81 -2.75 -0.24 9.19
C ASP A 81 -2.87 1.28 9.31
N PHE A 82 -3.90 1.84 8.69
CA PHE A 82 -4.14 3.27 8.68
C PHE A 82 -5.63 3.59 8.67
N ILE A 83 -5.99 4.83 8.98
CA ILE A 83 -7.37 5.30 8.92
C ILE A 83 -7.56 6.01 7.58
N LEU A 84 -8.62 5.64 6.85
CA LEU A 84 -9.09 6.38 5.69
C LEU A 84 -10.28 7.25 6.12
N ARG A 85 -10.21 8.56 5.90
CA ARG A 85 -11.27 9.50 6.30
C ARG A 85 -11.81 10.30 5.12
N ASP A 86 -13.13 10.44 5.05
CA ASP A 86 -13.80 11.37 4.16
C ASP A 86 -14.89 12.17 4.92
N GLU A 87 -15.73 12.90 4.18
CA GLU A 87 -16.85 13.65 4.77
C GLU A 87 -17.97 12.74 5.29
N SER A 88 -18.01 11.49 4.86
CA SER A 88 -19.05 10.51 5.21
C SER A 88 -18.70 9.70 6.46
N GLY A 89 -17.40 9.54 6.78
CA GLY A 89 -16.95 8.78 7.93
C GLY A 89 -15.46 8.45 7.91
N ALA A 90 -15.08 7.43 8.67
CA ALA A 90 -13.73 6.89 8.71
C ALA A 90 -13.74 5.36 8.75
N ALA A 91 -12.79 4.75 8.07
CA ALA A 91 -12.56 3.31 8.03
C ALA A 91 -11.15 2.99 8.52
N LEU A 92 -11.01 1.94 9.32
CA LEU A 92 -9.70 1.32 9.56
C LEU A 92 -9.36 0.43 8.37
N ILE A 93 -8.22 0.70 7.74
CA ILE A 93 -7.71 -0.08 6.62
C ILE A 93 -6.61 -1.00 7.13
N GLU A 94 -6.87 -2.30 7.06
CA GLU A 94 -5.90 -3.33 7.37
C GLU A 94 -5.17 -3.73 6.09
N LEU A 95 -3.84 -3.68 6.11
CA LEU A 95 -3.00 -4.13 5.02
C LEU A 95 -2.37 -5.48 5.37
N GLU A 96 -2.19 -6.35 4.38
CA GLU A 96 -1.41 -7.56 4.60
C GLU A 96 0.05 -7.20 4.94
N PRO A 97 0.63 -7.83 5.97
CA PRO A 97 2.02 -7.57 6.34
C PRO A 97 2.93 -8.06 5.21
N GLY A 98 3.62 -7.12 4.58
CA GLY A 98 4.63 -7.41 3.56
C GLY A 98 6.04 -7.58 4.13
N ASP A 99 7.02 -7.68 3.23
CA ASP A 99 8.43 -7.75 3.58
C ASP A 99 8.94 -6.42 4.15
N SER A 100 9.97 -6.48 5.00
CA SER A 100 10.58 -5.25 5.50
C SER A 100 11.37 -4.56 4.38
N VAL A 101 10.80 -3.48 3.84
CA VAL A 101 11.42 -2.66 2.79
C VAL A 101 12.77 -2.09 3.24
N ALA A 102 12.92 -1.73 4.52
CA ALA A 102 14.19 -1.30 5.08
C ALA A 102 15.27 -2.40 4.99
N ARG A 103 14.92 -3.66 5.29
CA ARG A 103 15.86 -4.79 5.15
C ARG A 103 16.17 -5.10 3.70
N LEU A 104 15.18 -5.01 2.79
CA LEU A 104 15.41 -5.16 1.36
C LEU A 104 16.39 -4.10 0.84
N HIS A 105 16.18 -2.84 1.21
CA HIS A 105 17.08 -1.76 0.85
C HIS A 105 18.51 -1.99 1.36
N GLU A 106 18.66 -2.34 2.64
CA GLU A 106 19.98 -2.68 3.21
C GLU A 106 20.64 -3.85 2.47
N HIS A 107 19.88 -4.90 2.15
CA HIS A 107 20.38 -6.05 1.40
C HIS A 107 20.89 -5.66 0.00
N VAL A 108 20.12 -4.85 -0.75
CA VAL A 108 20.50 -4.40 -2.10
C VAL A 108 21.79 -3.57 -2.05
N ILE A 109 21.88 -2.62 -1.13
CA ILE A 109 23.06 -1.74 -1.01
C ILE A 109 24.29 -2.53 -0.58
N THR A 110 24.17 -3.44 0.39
CA THR A 110 25.29 -4.22 0.91
C THR A 110 25.78 -5.29 -0.07
N THR A 111 24.87 -5.92 -0.81
CA THR A 111 25.20 -7.04 -1.71
C THR A 111 25.60 -6.57 -3.11
N HIS A 112 24.96 -5.52 -3.61
CA HIS A 112 25.10 -5.08 -5.00
C HIS A 112 25.68 -3.66 -5.16
N GLY A 113 25.94 -2.96 -4.05
CA GLY A 113 26.51 -1.62 -4.05
C GLY A 113 25.48 -0.50 -4.32
N ALA A 114 25.96 0.75 -4.25
CA ALA A 114 25.12 1.95 -4.34
C ALA A 114 24.80 2.41 -5.78
N GLY A 115 25.25 1.67 -6.81
CA GLY A 115 25.07 2.03 -8.23
C GLY A 115 23.78 1.53 -8.88
N ASN A 116 22.86 0.96 -8.09
CA ASN A 116 21.61 0.38 -8.56
C ASN A 116 20.53 1.44 -8.73
N GLU A 117 19.64 1.23 -9.69
CA GLU A 117 18.46 2.07 -9.86
C GLU A 117 17.38 1.58 -8.89
N ILE A 118 17.08 2.38 -7.88
CA ILE A 118 16.12 2.07 -6.82
C ILE A 118 14.98 3.07 -6.92
N ASN A 119 13.77 2.57 -7.06
CA ASN A 119 12.54 3.34 -6.97
C ASN A 119 11.75 2.85 -5.75
N VAL A 120 11.26 3.79 -4.95
CA VAL A 120 10.38 3.49 -3.82
C VAL A 120 9.16 4.36 -3.96
N GLU A 121 8.03 3.74 -4.23
CA GLU A 121 6.72 4.42 -4.23
C GLU A 121 6.14 4.34 -2.82
N ALA A 122 5.56 5.44 -2.37
CA ALA A 122 5.03 5.57 -1.03
C ALA A 122 3.65 6.20 -1.07
N ILE A 123 2.78 5.73 -0.19
CA ILE A 123 1.55 6.43 0.17
C ILE A 123 1.78 7.10 1.50
N VAL A 124 1.67 8.42 1.53
CA VAL A 124 2.01 9.23 2.69
C VAL A 124 0.78 9.75 3.43
N PRO A 125 0.88 10.04 4.74
CA PRO A 125 -0.23 10.64 5.48
C PRO A 125 -0.66 11.97 4.85
N GLY A 126 -1.97 12.19 4.77
CA GLY A 126 -2.57 13.37 4.14
C GLY A 126 -2.86 13.22 2.64
N GLU A 127 -2.39 12.15 1.99
CA GLU A 127 -2.75 11.87 0.60
C GLU A 127 -4.17 11.34 0.47
N ARG A 128 -4.78 11.63 -0.68
CA ARG A 128 -6.04 11.03 -1.07
C ARG A 128 -5.76 9.70 -1.77
N VAL A 129 -6.39 8.64 -1.29
CA VAL A 129 -6.26 7.30 -1.86
C VAL A 129 -7.62 6.65 -2.07
N ARG A 130 -7.64 5.69 -2.97
CA ARG A 130 -8.74 4.77 -3.20
C ARG A 130 -8.34 3.39 -2.68
N VAL A 131 -9.21 2.80 -1.89
CA VAL A 131 -9.05 1.47 -1.30
C VAL A 131 -10.12 0.55 -1.84
N ARG A 132 -9.70 -0.60 -2.33
CA ARG A 132 -10.59 -1.71 -2.70
C ARG A 132 -10.28 -2.91 -1.83
N GLY A 133 -11.31 -3.48 -1.25
CA GLY A 133 -11.12 -4.50 -0.24
C GLY A 133 -12.41 -5.14 0.19
N LYS A 134 -12.35 -5.80 1.36
CA LYS A 134 -13.48 -6.51 1.95
C LYS A 134 -13.72 -6.00 3.37
N VAL A 135 -14.98 -5.70 3.68
CA VAL A 135 -15.38 -5.33 5.05
C VAL A 135 -15.16 -6.53 5.96
N ARG A 136 -14.31 -6.37 6.97
CA ARG A 136 -14.02 -7.38 8.00
C ARG A 136 -14.91 -7.21 9.23
N ALA A 137 -15.20 -5.97 9.60
CA ALA A 137 -16.06 -5.64 10.71
C ALA A 137 -16.80 -4.32 10.45
N VAL A 138 -18.01 -4.21 11.00
CA VAL A 138 -18.72 -2.95 11.16
C VAL A 138 -18.72 -2.67 12.66
N VAL A 139 -18.34 -1.45 13.04
CA VAL A 139 -18.21 -1.06 14.43
C VAL A 139 -19.43 -0.23 14.80
N ASP A 140 -20.22 -0.71 15.77
CA ASP A 140 -21.35 0.04 16.31
C ASP A 140 -20.89 1.34 16.99
N ASP A 141 -21.84 2.26 17.21
CA ASP A 141 -21.78 3.66 17.72
C ASP A 141 -20.87 3.96 18.95
N GLY A 142 -20.13 2.99 19.47
CA GLY A 142 -19.23 3.11 20.62
C GLY A 142 -17.78 3.48 20.31
N GLU A 143 -17.26 3.24 19.10
CA GLU A 143 -15.89 3.64 18.72
C GLU A 143 -15.90 4.92 17.88
N PRO A 144 -15.47 6.07 18.44
CA PRO A 144 -15.59 7.36 17.77
C PRO A 144 -14.59 7.56 16.62
N ARG A 145 -13.68 6.60 16.38
CA ARG A 145 -12.54 6.77 15.47
C ARG A 145 -12.79 6.29 14.05
N TRP A 146 -13.55 5.20 13.87
CA TRP A 146 -13.93 4.62 12.56
C TRP A 146 -15.21 3.78 12.70
N CYS A 147 -15.98 3.66 11.62
CA CYS A 147 -17.25 2.92 11.58
C CYS A 147 -17.13 1.51 10.99
N CYS A 148 -16.03 1.20 10.31
CA CYS A 148 -15.79 -0.13 9.73
C CYS A 148 -14.30 -0.46 9.67
N VAL A 149 -14.00 -1.75 9.52
CA VAL A 149 -12.67 -2.28 9.25
C VAL A 149 -12.70 -2.92 7.87
N VAL A 150 -11.77 -2.53 7.01
CA VAL A 150 -11.63 -3.02 5.64
C VAL A 150 -10.26 -3.66 5.49
N GLN A 151 -10.24 -4.94 5.13
CA GLN A 151 -9.01 -5.55 4.64
C GLN A 151 -8.83 -5.13 3.18
N ALA A 152 -7.78 -4.36 2.91
CA ALA A 152 -7.48 -3.87 1.58
C ALA A 152 -6.80 -4.95 0.73
N ASN A 153 -7.26 -5.08 -0.50
CA ASN A 153 -6.66 -5.93 -1.53
C ASN A 153 -5.92 -5.06 -2.57
N GLU A 154 -6.43 -3.86 -2.86
CA GLU A 154 -5.85 -2.91 -3.81
C GLU A 154 -5.91 -1.50 -3.19
N LEU A 155 -4.84 -0.74 -3.40
CA LEU A 155 -4.64 0.59 -2.85
C LEU A 155 -3.98 1.48 -3.92
N GLU A 156 -4.61 2.59 -4.30
CA GLU A 156 -4.06 3.48 -5.32
C GLU A 156 -4.23 4.97 -4.97
N HIS A 157 -3.36 5.83 -5.51
CA HIS A 157 -3.54 7.28 -5.39
C HIS A 157 -4.82 7.71 -6.10
N ALA A 158 -5.62 8.53 -5.42
CA ALA A 158 -6.81 9.14 -5.99
C ALA A 158 -6.50 10.57 -6.49
N PRO A 159 -7.11 11.01 -7.60
CA PRO A 159 -6.94 12.37 -8.13
C PRO A 159 -7.58 13.46 -7.25
#